data_AF-A0A918GUC4-F1
#
_entry.id   AF-A0A918GUC4-F1
#
_cell.length_a   1.000
_cell.length_b   1.000
_cell.length_c   1.000
_cell.angle_alpha   90.00
_cell.angle_beta   90.00
_cell.angle_gamma   90.00
#
_symmetry.space_group_name_H-M   'P 1'
#
loop_
_entity.id
_entity.type
_entity.pdbx_description
1 polymer ?
#
loop_
_entity_poly.entity_id
_entity_poly.type
_entity_poly.pdbx_seq_one_letter_code
_entity_poly.pdbx_strand_id
1 'polypeptide(L)'
;MYGLVGNDERLLAVHDQDVTSHRLPGGLVLAGEAAESALRRILREQVNAEVAHLDFYAVVERRRSRGGRENAVYELALLFDVTLIDPMPSRLVAAKRTG
;
A
#
# COMPACT_ATOMS: atom_id res chain seq x y z
N MET A 1 1.03 5.56 -4.41
CA MET A 1 0.94 4.30 -5.17
C MET A 1 0.51 3.19 -4.24
N TYR A 2 -0.28 2.23 -4.72
CA TYR A 2 -0.85 1.15 -3.91
C TYR A 2 -0.80 -0.19 -4.63
N GLY A 3 -0.73 -1.27 -3.86
CA GLY A 3 -0.88 -2.64 -4.34
C GLY A 3 -2.22 -3.25 -3.93
N LEU A 4 -2.94 -3.83 -4.90
CA LEU A 4 -4.07 -4.72 -4.68
C LEU A 4 -3.49 -6.13 -4.54
N VAL A 5 -3.49 -6.67 -3.32
CA VAL A 5 -3.02 -8.04 -3.06
C VAL A 5 -4.22 -8.89 -2.67
N GLY A 6 -4.63 -9.79 -3.57
CA GLY A 6 -5.72 -10.73 -3.35
C GLY A 6 -5.23 -12.12 -2.92
N ASN A 7 -5.95 -12.78 -2.02
CA ASN A 7 -5.81 -14.21 -1.75
C ASN A 7 -7.15 -14.79 -1.24
N ASP A 8 -7.69 -15.83 -1.89
CA ASP A 8 -8.94 -16.51 -1.52
C ASP A 8 -10.09 -15.54 -1.13
N GLU A 9 -10.46 -14.65 -2.04
CA GLU A 9 -11.51 -13.61 -1.87
C GLU A 9 -11.20 -12.55 -0.78
N ARG A 10 -9.97 -12.50 -0.28
CA ARG A 10 -9.53 -11.50 0.71
C ARG A 10 -8.55 -10.53 0.09
N LEU A 11 -8.60 -9.29 0.56
CA LEU A 11 -7.60 -8.26 0.26
C LEU A 11 -6.69 -8.05 1.46
N LEU A 12 -5.39 -7.95 1.20
CA LEU A 12 -4.44 -7.49 2.20
C LEU A 12 -4.66 -6.01 2.47
N ALA A 13 -4.84 -5.66 3.74
CA ALA A 13 -4.90 -4.28 4.19
C ALA A 13 -3.89 -4.05 5.31
N VAL A 14 -3.32 -2.84 5.36
CA VAL A 14 -2.46 -2.38 6.43
C VAL A 14 -3.24 -1.42 7.32
N HIS A 15 -3.00 -1.52 8.62
CA HIS A 15 -3.57 -0.63 9.62
C HIS A 15 -2.50 0.38 10.06
N ASP A 16 -2.81 1.67 9.94
CA ASP A 16 -1.95 2.72 10.45
C ASP A 16 -2.28 2.94 11.93
N GLN A 17 -1.29 2.96 12.83
CA GLN A 17 -1.55 3.06 14.28
C GLN A 17 -2.23 4.39 14.65
N ASP A 18 -2.03 5.41 13.81
CA ASP A 18 -2.53 6.77 14.03
C ASP A 18 -3.83 7.08 13.29
N VAL A 19 -4.38 6.12 12.52
CA VAL A 19 -5.60 6.32 11.72
C VAL A 19 -6.55 5.14 11.91
N THR A 20 -7.82 5.40 12.17
CA THR A 20 -8.86 4.37 12.37
C THR A 20 -9.25 3.60 11.11
N SER A 21 -8.63 3.90 9.96
CA SER A 21 -8.99 3.34 8.65
C SER A 21 -7.94 2.35 8.15
N HIS A 22 -8.39 1.21 7.65
CA HIS A 22 -7.57 0.31 6.87
C HIS A 22 -7.26 0.91 5.50
N ARG A 23 -6.05 0.67 4.98
CA ARG A 23 -5.64 1.08 3.64
C ARG A 23 -4.98 -0.06 2.89
N LEU A 24 -4.95 0.03 1.56
CA LEU A 24 -4.10 -0.83 0.75
C LEU A 24 -2.62 -0.59 1.10
N PRO A 25 -1.77 -1.63 1.07
CA PRO A 25 -0.32 -1.43 1.19
C PRO A 25 0.16 -0.51 0.07
N GLY A 26 1.03 0.42 0.41
CA GLY A 26 1.42 1.47 -0.52
C GLY A 26 2.03 2.69 0.13
N GLY A 27 2.50 3.61 -0.70
CA GLY A 27 3.32 4.74 -0.27
C GLY A 27 3.79 5.62 -1.41
N LEU A 28 4.82 6.40 -1.11
CA LEU A 28 5.45 7.34 -2.03
C LEU A 28 6.51 6.64 -2.89
N VAL A 29 6.61 7.08 -4.14
CA VAL A 29 7.72 6.76 -5.04
C VAL A 29 8.81 7.79 -4.80
N LEU A 30 10.04 7.35 -4.51
CA LEU A 30 11.15 8.27 -4.30
C LEU A 30 11.62 8.85 -5.64
N ALA A 31 12.27 10.02 -5.59
CA ALA A 31 12.79 10.66 -6.80
C ALA A 31 13.82 9.73 -7.50
N GLY A 32 13.59 9.45 -8.79
CA GLY A 32 14.42 8.54 -9.58
C GLY A 32 14.13 7.05 -9.37
N GLU A 33 13.17 6.68 -8.54
CA GLU A 33 12.75 5.29 -8.32
C GLU A 33 11.66 4.89 -9.33
N ALA A 34 11.81 3.71 -9.95
CA ALA A 34 10.73 3.13 -10.74
C ALA A 34 9.55 2.75 -9.82
N ALA A 35 8.31 2.93 -10.30
CA ALA A 35 7.12 2.67 -9.51
C ALA A 35 7.05 1.22 -9.00
N GLU A 36 7.42 0.25 -9.84
CA GLU A 36 7.45 -1.16 -9.51
C GLU A 36 8.46 -1.44 -8.39
N SER A 37 9.66 -0.85 -8.48
CA SER A 37 10.70 -0.96 -7.45
C SER A 37 10.24 -0.37 -6.13
N ALA A 38 9.59 0.79 -6.16
CA ALA A 38 9.01 1.42 -4.99
C ALA A 38 7.96 0.52 -4.32
N LEU A 39 7.09 -0.13 -5.10
CA LEU A 39 6.04 -0.98 -4.54
C LEU A 39 6.60 -2.25 -3.92
N ARG A 40 7.61 -2.87 -4.54
CA ARG A 40 8.34 -4.02 -3.97
C ARG A 40 8.97 -3.66 -2.64
N ARG A 41 9.67 -2.51 -2.58
CA ARG A 41 10.28 -1.99 -1.35
C ARG A 41 9.22 -1.75 -0.27
N ILE A 42 8.14 -1.06 -0.60
CA ILE A 42 7.05 -0.75 0.35
C ILE A 42 6.39 -2.02 0.89
N LEU A 43 6.13 -3.01 0.04
CA LEU A 43 5.53 -4.28 0.48
C LEU A 43 6.48 -5.06 1.40
N ARG A 44 7.79 -5.02 1.13
CA ARG A 44 8.79 -5.58 2.03
C ARG A 44 8.82 -4.86 3.38
N GLU A 45 8.74 -3.54 3.38
CA GLU A 45 8.75 -2.71 4.59
C GLU A 45 7.46 -2.85 5.42
N GLN A 46 6.30 -2.81 4.79
CA GLN A 46 5.00 -2.76 5.49
C GLN A 46 4.48 -4.13 5.92
N VAL A 47 4.76 -5.18 5.15
CA VAL A 47 4.16 -6.51 5.38
C VAL A 47 5.18 -7.65 5.30
N ASN A 48 6.48 -7.35 5.16
CA ASN A 48 7.56 -8.34 5.07
C ASN A 48 7.33 -9.41 3.99
N ALA A 49 6.72 -9.02 2.87
CA ALA A 49 6.41 -9.92 1.76
C ALA A 49 7.30 -9.69 0.55
N GLU A 50 7.52 -10.75 -0.23
CA GLU A 50 8.19 -10.68 -1.53
C GLU A 50 7.18 -10.81 -2.66
N VAL A 51 7.42 -10.12 -3.77
CA VAL A 51 6.45 -9.98 -4.86
C VAL A 51 6.85 -10.86 -6.04
N ALA A 52 5.95 -11.76 -6.43
CA ALA A 52 6.11 -12.60 -7.62
C ALA A 52 5.81 -11.77 -8.88
N HIS A 53 4.65 -11.11 -8.91
CA HIS A 53 4.16 -10.36 -10.07
C HIS A 53 3.61 -9.00 -9.66
N LEU A 54 3.82 -8.02 -10.55
CA LEU A 54 3.27 -6.67 -10.47
C LEU A 54 2.73 -6.31 -11.85
N ASP A 55 1.43 -6.04 -11.91
CA ASP A 55 0.78 -5.61 -13.14
C ASP A 55 0.09 -4.27 -12.90
N PHE A 56 0.39 -3.29 -13.75
CA PHE A 56 -0.29 -1.99 -13.67
C PHE A 56 -1.78 -2.19 -13.93
N TYR A 57 -2.62 -1.71 -13.02
CA TYR A 57 -4.06 -1.89 -13.09
C TYR A 57 -4.80 -0.59 -13.42
N ALA A 58 -4.55 0.47 -12.66
CA ALA A 58 -5.26 1.74 -12.83
C ALA A 58 -4.50 2.95 -12.26
N VAL A 59 -4.95 4.15 -12.61
CA VAL A 59 -4.62 5.40 -11.90
C VAL A 59 -5.85 5.88 -11.15
N VAL A 60 -5.70 6.16 -9.87
CA VAL A 60 -6.73 6.77 -9.03
C VAL A 60 -6.36 8.22 -8.77
N GLU A 61 -7.20 9.14 -9.25
CA GLU A 61 -7.11 10.55 -8.90
C GLU A 61 -7.78 10.81 -7.56
N ARG A 62 -7.07 11.46 -6.64
CA ARG A 62 -7.58 11.86 -5.33
C ARG A 62 -7.45 13.36 -5.17
N ARG A 63 -8.56 14.04 -5.06
CA ARG A 63 -8.59 15.43 -4.63
C ARG A 63 -8.40 15.49 -3.12
N ARG A 64 -7.28 16.04 -2.65
CA ARG A 64 -7.13 16.45 -1.24
C ARG A 64 -7.61 17.89 -1.08
N SER A 65 -8.64 18.06 -0.26
CA SER A 65 -8.98 19.37 0.28
C SER A 65 -8.18 19.57 1.57
N ARG A 66 -7.15 20.41 1.56
CA ARG A 66 -6.69 21.05 2.80
C ARG A 66 -7.76 22.06 3.18
N GLY A 67 -8.36 21.95 4.36
CA GLY A 67 -9.46 22.84 4.77
C GLY A 67 -9.11 24.32 4.60
N GLY A 68 -10.07 25.12 4.10
CA GLY A 68 -9.90 26.55 3.80
C GLY A 68 -10.04 26.89 2.31
N ARG A 69 -9.92 28.18 1.96
CA ARG A 69 -10.01 28.73 0.58
C ARG A 69 -8.83 28.34 -0.33
N GLU A 70 -8.05 27.33 0.03
CA GLU A 70 -6.85 26.93 -0.71
C GLU A 70 -7.16 26.10 -1.96
N ASN A 71 -6.29 26.21 -2.96
CA ASN A 71 -6.39 25.46 -4.21
C ASN A 71 -6.38 23.95 -3.94
N ALA A 72 -7.29 23.22 -4.58
CA ALA A 72 -7.36 21.77 -4.50
C ALA A 72 -6.03 21.14 -4.97
N VAL A 73 -5.45 20.27 -4.15
CA VAL A 73 -4.29 19.47 -4.55
C VAL A 73 -4.81 18.14 -5.07
N TYR A 74 -4.38 17.76 -6.27
CA TYR A 74 -4.70 16.47 -6.87
C TYR A 74 -3.50 15.54 -6.70
N GLU A 75 -3.73 14.41 -6.05
CA GLU A 75 -2.76 13.33 -5.92
C GLU A 75 -3.14 12.22 -6.90
N LEU A 76 -2.20 11.79 -7.73
CA LEU A 76 -2.36 10.60 -8.58
C LEU A 76 -1.74 9.40 -7.87
N ALA A 77 -2.54 8.35 -7.69
CA ALA A 77 -2.08 7.09 -7.14
C ALA A 77 -2.14 6.00 -8.21
N LEU A 78 -0.96 5.48 -8.59
CA LEU A 78 -0.88 4.25 -9.38
C LEU A 78 -1.33 3.07 -8.52
N LEU A 79 -2.17 2.22 -9.11
CA LEU A 79 -2.66 0.98 -8.51
C LEU A 79 -2.14 -0.20 -9.35
N PHE A 80 -1.53 -1.15 -8.67
CA PHE A 80 -1.02 -2.39 -9.27
C PHE A 80 -1.77 -3.58 -8.70
N ASP A 81 -2.05 -4.58 -9.55
CA ASP A 81 -2.37 -5.93 -9.10
C ASP A 81 -1.08 -6.65 -8.70
N VAL A 82 -1.11 -7.35 -7.58
CA VAL A 82 0.09 -7.86 -6.92
C VAL A 82 -0.11 -9.30 -6.47
N THR A 83 0.77 -10.17 -6.98
CA THR A 83 0.90 -11.55 -6.52
C THR A 83 2.14 -11.69 -5.65
N LEU A 84 1.99 -12.18 -4.42
CA LEU A 84 3.11 -12.42 -3.51
C LEU A 84 3.72 -13.81 -3.72
N ILE A 85 5.02 -13.95 -3.43
CA ILE A 85 5.69 -15.25 -3.33
C ILE A 85 5.28 -15.85 -1.99
N ASP A 86 4.31 -16.77 -2.03
CA ASP A 86 3.75 -17.49 -0.89
C ASP A 86 2.92 -16.61 0.10
N PRO A 87 1.58 -16.58 -0.04
CA PRO A 87 0.73 -15.83 0.89
C PRO A 87 0.67 -16.58 2.23
N MET A 88 1.66 -16.38 3.10
CA MET A 88 1.71 -17.01 4.43
C MET A 88 0.34 -16.93 5.13
N PRO A 89 -0.18 -18.04 5.71
CA PRO A 89 -1.45 -18.02 6.41
C PRO A 89 -1.35 -17.09 7.63
N SER A 90 -2.15 -16.03 7.57
CA SER A 90 -2.32 -14.96 8.55
C SER A 90 -2.09 -15.36 10.03
N ARG A 91 -1.02 -14.82 10.61
CA ARG A 91 -1.00 -14.33 12.01
C ARG A 91 0.16 -13.35 12.22
N LEU A 92 0.01 -12.11 11.74
CA LEU A 92 0.75 -10.98 12.31
C LEU A 92 0.19 -10.74 13.71
N VAL A 93 0.82 -11.36 14.70
CA VAL A 93 0.54 -11.15 16.12
C VAL A 93 0.97 -9.72 16.47
N ALA A 94 0.05 -8.99 17.11
CA ALA A 94 0.30 -7.70 17.73
C ALA A 94 1.67 -7.66 18.42
N ALA A 95 2.46 -6.64 18.10
CA ALA A 95 3.74 -6.38 18.74
C ALA A 95 3.59 -6.45 20.27
N LYS A 96 4.45 -7.25 20.90
CA LYS A 96 4.52 -7.44 22.35
C LYS A 96 4.61 -6.09 23.06
N ARG A 97 3.73 -5.88 24.04
CA ARG A 97 3.96 -4.93 25.14
C ARG A 97 5.24 -5.36 25.87
N THR A 98 6.28 -4.52 25.83
CA THR A 98 7.31 -4.52 26.87
C THR A 98 6.77 -3.69 28.03
N GLY A 99 6.77 -4.29 29.22
CA GLY A 99 6.36 -3.65 30.48
C GLY A 99 7.43 -2.75 31.05
#